data_AF-A0A8J8PEG1-F1
#
_entry.id   AF-A0A8J8PEG1-F1
#
_cell.length_a   1.000
_cell.length_b   1.000
_cell.length_c   1.000
_cell.angle_alpha   90.00
_cell.angle_beta   90.00
_cell.angle_gamma   90.00
#
_symmetry.space_group_name_H-M   'P 1'
#
loop_
_entity.id
_entity.type
_entity.pdbx_description
1 polymer ?
#
loop_
_entity_poly.entity_id
_entity_poly.type
_entity_poly.pdbx_seq_one_letter_code
_entity_poly.pdbx_strand_id
1 'polypeptide(L)'
;MDADAIDGLADASNEEAAAIAAAIGAHLGSQAAAAAAAAAAADAGGEAASQRSWRFAGRLSGLGVRANRPPASTPADAWTASDRSDRF
;
A
#
# COMPACT_ATOMS: atom_id res chain seq x y z
N MET A 1 -19.94 1.72 -5.80
CA MET A 1 -20.21 0.40 -6.40
C MET A 1 -21.70 0.39 -6.63
N ASP A 2 -22.14 0.26 -7.88
CA ASP A 2 -23.56 0.30 -8.22
C ASP A 2 -24.25 -0.99 -7.78
N ALA A 3 -25.33 -0.87 -7.02
CA ALA A 3 -26.06 -2.03 -6.49
C ALA A 3 -26.63 -2.91 -7.61
N ASP A 4 -27.02 -2.29 -8.72
CA ASP A 4 -27.52 -2.94 -9.94
C ASP A 4 -26.45 -3.86 -10.58
N ALA A 5 -25.17 -3.47 -10.51
CA ALA A 5 -24.07 -4.28 -11.01
C ALA A 5 -23.81 -5.53 -10.17
N ILE A 6 -24.22 -5.53 -8.89
CA ILE A 6 -24.12 -6.70 -8.02
C ILE A 6 -25.32 -7.64 -8.24
N ASP A 7 -26.51 -7.09 -8.46
CA ASP A 7 -27.73 -7.87 -8.71
C ASP A 7 -27.62 -8.68 -10.02
N GLY A 8 -27.10 -8.06 -11.09
CA GLY A 8 -26.89 -8.72 -12.37
C GLY A 8 -25.83 -9.82 -12.38
N LEU A 9 -25.06 -10.01 -11.30
CA LEU A 9 -24.06 -11.08 -11.19
C LEU A 9 -24.70 -12.47 -11.18
N ALA A 10 -25.89 -12.60 -10.60
CA ALA A 10 -26.61 -13.88 -10.54
C ALA A 10 -27.09 -14.34 -11.92
N ASP A 11 -27.33 -13.39 -12.84
CA ASP A 11 -27.81 -13.63 -14.19
C ASP A 11 -26.70 -13.55 -15.25
N ALA A 12 -25.43 -13.45 -14.82
CA ALA A 12 -24.30 -13.35 -15.72
C ALA A 12 -24.22 -14.56 -16.66
N SER A 13 -23.99 -14.28 -17.94
CA SER A 13 -23.70 -15.35 -18.91
C SER A 13 -22.39 -16.06 -18.58
N ASN A 14 -22.20 -17.26 -19.14
CA ASN A 14 -20.95 -18.02 -18.92
C ASN A 14 -19.68 -17.25 -19.37
N GLU A 15 -19.79 -16.47 -20.46
CA GLU A 15 -18.69 -15.62 -20.96
C GLU A 15 -18.34 -14.54 -19.94
N GLU A 16 -19.35 -13.84 -19.42
CA GLU A 16 -19.19 -12.78 -18.42
C GLU A 16 -18.67 -13.34 -17.09
N ALA A 17 -19.21 -14.47 -16.63
CA ALA A 17 -18.72 -15.16 -15.44
C ALA A 17 -17.25 -15.57 -15.57
N ALA A 18 -16.83 -16.06 -16.75
CA ALA A 18 -15.44 -16.38 -17.03
C ALA A 18 -14.54 -15.12 -17.00
N ALA A 19 -14.99 -14.02 -17.59
CA ALA A 19 -14.26 -12.75 -17.57
C ALA A 19 -14.09 -12.20 -16.14
N ILE A 20 -15.15 -12.26 -15.32
CA ILE A 20 -15.12 -11.85 -13.91
C ILE A 20 -14.14 -12.74 -13.12
N ALA A 21 -14.22 -14.06 -13.28
CA ALA A 21 -13.30 -14.99 -12.63
C ALA A 21 -11.84 -14.73 -13.02
N ALA A 22 -11.58 -14.45 -14.31
CA ALA A 22 -10.25 -14.10 -14.79
C ALA A 22 -9.74 -12.79 -14.19
N ALA A 23 -10.58 -11.76 -14.09
CA ALA A 23 -10.22 -10.48 -13.48
C ALA A 23 -9.88 -10.63 -11.99
N ILE A 24 -10.69 -11.39 -11.24
CA ILE A 24 -10.43 -11.69 -9.83
C ILE A 24 -9.12 -12.47 -9.68
N GLY A 25 -8.92 -13.52 -10.49
CA GLY A 25 -7.70 -14.31 -10.48
C GLY A 25 -6.44 -13.48 -10.75
N ALA A 26 -6.49 -12.60 -11.75
CA ALA A 26 -5.40 -11.67 -12.08
C ALA A 26 -5.12 -10.70 -10.92
N HIS A 27 -6.16 -10.16 -10.26
CA HIS A 27 -6.00 -9.26 -9.13
C HIS A 27 -5.35 -9.98 -7.93
N LEU A 28 -5.81 -11.18 -7.59
CA LEU A 28 -5.22 -11.99 -6.51
C LEU A 28 -3.76 -12.37 -6.81
N GLY A 29 -3.46 -12.71 -8.07
CA GLY A 29 -2.08 -12.96 -8.51
C GLY A 29 -1.17 -11.73 -8.34
N SER A 30 -1.67 -10.55 -8.72
CA SER A 30 -0.96 -9.28 -8.52
C SER A 30 -0.70 -8.98 -7.04
N GLN A 31 -1.70 -9.17 -6.18
CA GLN A 31 -1.58 -9.02 -4.73
C GLN A 31 -0.53 -9.98 -4.14
N ALA A 32 -0.53 -11.25 -4.57
CA ALA A 32 0.44 -12.24 -4.13
C ALA A 32 1.87 -11.88 -4.56
N ALA A 33 2.05 -11.42 -5.81
CA ALA A 33 3.34 -10.95 -6.30
C ALA A 33 3.85 -9.73 -5.53
N ALA A 34 2.96 -8.77 -5.24
CA ALA A 34 3.28 -7.60 -4.43
C ALA A 34 3.67 -7.99 -2.99
N ALA A 35 2.96 -8.92 -2.37
CA ALA A 35 3.27 -9.44 -1.04
C ALA A 35 4.63 -10.17 -1.02
N ALA A 36 4.92 -11.01 -2.03
CA ALA A 36 6.20 -11.68 -2.16
C ALA A 36 7.36 -10.68 -2.33
N ALA A 37 7.16 -9.64 -3.14
CA ALA A 37 8.15 -8.58 -3.31
C ALA A 37 8.38 -7.80 -2.01
N ALA A 38 7.32 -7.50 -1.25
CA ALA A 38 7.42 -6.86 0.05
C ALA A 38 8.17 -7.74 1.07
N ALA A 39 7.91 -9.05 1.10
CA ALA A 39 8.62 -9.99 1.96
C ALA A 39 10.12 -10.08 1.61
N ALA A 40 10.46 -10.17 0.32
CA ALA A 40 11.85 -10.16 -0.14
C ALA A 40 12.57 -8.84 0.21
N ALA A 41 11.87 -7.71 0.11
CA ALA A 41 12.40 -6.41 0.50
C ALA A 41 12.59 -6.28 2.03
N ALA A 42 11.75 -6.94 2.83
CA ALA A 42 11.87 -6.99 4.29
C ALA A 42 13.06 -7.88 4.73
N ASP A 43 13.33 -8.98 4.03
CA ASP A 43 14.50 -9.83 4.26
C ASP A 43 15.82 -9.09 3.91
N ALA A 44 15.78 -8.22 2.90
CA ALA A 44 16.87 -7.26 2.61
C ALA A 44 16.92 -6.04 3.56
N GLY A 45 16.14 -6.06 4.64
CA GLY A 45 15.62 -4.90 5.39
C GLY A 45 16.58 -4.08 6.26
N GLY A 46 17.88 -4.34 6.28
CA GLY A 46 18.84 -3.45 6.98
C GLY A 46 19.29 -2.27 6.11
N GLU A 47 19.75 -2.58 4.90
CA GLU A 47 20.51 -1.65 4.09
C GLU A 47 19.61 -0.78 3.19
N ALA A 48 18.56 -1.37 2.60
CA ALA A 48 17.71 -0.68 1.62
C ALA A 48 16.68 0.27 2.27
N ALA A 49 16.15 -0.10 3.44
CA ALA A 49 15.25 0.76 4.22
C ALA A 49 16.00 2.00 4.72
N SER A 50 17.22 1.82 5.24
CA SER A 50 18.13 2.89 5.66
C SER A 50 18.47 3.82 4.51
N GLN A 51 18.84 3.31 3.33
CA GLN A 51 19.14 4.13 2.16
C GLN A 51 17.97 5.02 1.71
N ARG A 52 16.73 4.50 1.76
CA ARG A 52 15.53 5.29 1.41
C ARG A 52 15.26 6.39 2.44
N SER A 53 15.44 6.12 3.74
CA SER A 53 15.25 7.15 4.78
C SER A 53 16.29 8.27 4.69
N TRP A 54 17.57 7.96 4.39
CA TRP A 54 18.61 8.98 4.21
C TRP A 54 18.36 9.87 2.99
N ARG A 55 17.93 9.30 1.87
CA ARG A 55 17.56 10.08 0.66
C ARG A 55 16.33 10.95 0.87
N PHE A 56 15.35 10.46 1.63
CA PHE A 56 14.17 11.24 1.97
C PHE A 56 14.52 12.40 2.91
N ALA A 57 15.29 12.15 3.98
CA ALA A 57 15.77 13.17 4.90
C ALA A 57 16.63 14.24 4.20
N GLY A 58 17.49 13.84 3.26
CA GLY A 58 18.30 14.78 2.46
C GLY A 58 17.45 15.71 1.59
N ARG A 59 16.38 15.20 0.96
CA ARG A 59 15.42 16.04 0.21
C ARG A 59 14.64 16.99 1.11
N LEU A 60 14.24 16.52 2.29
CA LEU A 60 13.51 17.32 3.28
C LEU A 60 14.37 18.49 3.81
N SER A 61 15.66 18.23 4.04
CA SER A 61 16.65 19.26 4.41
C SER A 61 16.83 20.33 3.33
N GLY A 62 16.85 19.95 2.04
CA GLY A 62 16.90 20.89 0.92
C GLY A 62 15.67 21.80 0.80
N LEU A 63 14.55 21.40 1.40
CA LEU A 63 13.30 22.19 1.48
C LEU A 63 13.20 22.98 2.81
N GLY A 64 14.23 22.94 3.66
CA GLY A 64 14.23 23.60 4.97
C GLY A 64 13.34 22.92 6.02
N VAL A 65 12.77 21.75 5.71
CA VAL A 65 11.87 21.02 6.61
C VAL A 65 12.70 20.06 7.46
N ARG A 66 12.85 20.37 8.75
CA ARG A 66 13.37 19.42 9.73
C ARG A 66 12.25 18.47 10.13
N ALA A 67 12.27 17.22 9.64
CA ALA A 67 11.44 16.17 10.23
C ALA A 67 11.90 15.99 11.68
N ASN A 68 11.12 16.52 12.62
CA ASN A 68 11.34 16.23 14.03
C ASN A 68 11.14 14.72 14.23
N ARG A 69 11.92 14.11 15.12
CA ARG A 69 11.80 12.67 15.38
C ARG A 69 10.37 12.38 15.85
N PRO A 70 9.65 11.41 15.25
CA PRO A 70 8.32 11.07 15.72
C PRO A 70 8.39 10.65 17.19
N PRO A 71 7.47 11.12 18.06
CA PRO A 71 7.42 10.68 19.45
C PRO A 71 7.20 9.15 19.53
N ALA A 72 7.59 8.55 20.66
CA ALA A 72 7.47 7.10 20.85
C ALA A 72 6.03 6.55 20.74
N SER A 73 5.03 7.43 20.84
CA SER A 73 3.61 7.10 20.66
C SER A 73 3.14 7.14 19.20
N THR A 74 4.00 7.47 18.22
CA THR A 74 3.62 7.50 16.82
C THR A 74 3.37 6.08 16.30
N PRO A 75 2.19 5.80 15.73
CA PRO A 75 1.90 4.51 15.10
C PRO A 75 2.92 4.19 13.99
N ALA A 76 3.36 2.93 13.92
CA ALA A 76 4.34 2.49 12.91
C ALA A 76 3.77 2.51 11.48
N ASP A 77 2.44 2.52 11.32
CA ASP A 77 1.77 2.66 10.04
C ASP A 77 1.70 4.14 9.60
N ALA A 78 2.24 4.41 8.41
CA ALA A 78 2.39 5.76 7.87
C ALA A 78 1.05 6.43 7.55
N TRP A 79 0.02 5.66 7.19
CA TRP A 79 -1.31 6.18 6.88
C TRP A 79 -2.03 6.62 8.15
N THR A 80 -1.98 5.80 9.19
CA THR A 80 -2.52 6.11 10.52
C THR A 80 -1.80 7.29 11.18
N ALA A 81 -0.49 7.40 10.99
CA ALA A 81 0.29 8.54 11.48
C ALA A 81 -0.09 9.86 10.76
N SER A 82 -0.40 9.80 9.47
CA SER A 82 -0.78 10.96 8.68
C SER A 82 -2.19 11.47 9.03
N ASP A 83 -3.14 10.57 9.26
CA ASP A 83 -4.53 10.90 9.66
C ASP A 83 -4.57 11.60 11.04
N ARG A 84 -3.66 11.26 11.96
CA ARG A 84 -3.54 11.87 13.29
C ARG A 84 -2.46 12.95 13.40
N SER A 85 -2.09 13.56 12.28
CA SER A 85 -1.08 14.62 12.26
C SER A 85 -1.50 15.87 13.04
N ASP A 86 -2.79 16.06 13.33
CA ASP A 86 -3.31 17.13 14.20
C ASP A 86 -2.89 17.01 15.68
N ARG A 87 -2.41 15.83 16.10
CA ARG A 87 -2.05 15.50 17.48
C ARG A 87 -0.55 15.67 17.79
N PHE A 88 0.25 16.04 16.79
CA PHE A 88 1.71 16.16 16.86
C PHE A 88 2.16 17.56 16.41
#